data_AF-A0A1A7ZDY6-F1
#
_entry.id   AF-A0A1A7ZDY6-F1
#
_cell.length_a   1.000
_cell.length_b   1.000
_cell.length_c   1.000
_cell.angle_alpha   90.00
_cell.angle_beta   90.00
_cell.angle_gamma   90.00
#
_symmetry.space_group_name_H-M   'P 1'
#
loop_
_entity.id
_entity.type
_entity.pdbx_description
1 polymer ?
#
loop_
_entity_poly.entity_id
_entity_poly.type
_entity_poly.pdbx_seq_one_letter_code
_entity_poly.pdbx_strand_id
1 'polypeptide(L)'
;MALASVLSSDCVDFSFDYRQPFAVGCGPGQSGVDLEAAPGDSLKFSVKNSLLTGDEDGVERKIEFLHGTTTLAFKFQHGVIVAVDSRATAGSYIASQTVKKVIEINPYLLGTMAGGAADCSFWERLLARQCRIYELRNKERISVAAASKLLANMVYQYKGMGLSMGTMVCGWDKRGPGLYYVDSEGNRVCGDLFAVGSGSMYAYGVVDSGVRNELTVEEACELGRRAIYQATYRDAYSGGQVNLYHVHSEGWTRVSQEDVLMLHQRYKEQA
;
A
#
# COMPACT_ATOMS: atom_id res chain seq x y z
N MET A 1 -51.43 -19.11 14.97
CA MET A 1 -50.49 -19.38 16.09
C MET A 1 -49.16 -19.81 15.51
N ALA A 2 -48.07 -19.29 16.07
CA ALA A 2 -46.65 -19.45 15.68
C ALA A 2 -46.15 -18.47 14.60
N LEU A 3 -45.81 -17.24 15.02
CA LEU A 3 -44.81 -16.36 14.36
C LEU A 3 -44.48 -15.11 15.22
N ALA A 4 -44.17 -15.25 16.52
CA ALA A 4 -43.90 -14.07 17.37
C ALA A 4 -43.01 -14.27 18.61
N SER A 5 -42.03 -15.19 18.64
CA SER A 5 -41.28 -15.43 19.91
C SER A 5 -39.78 -15.73 19.80
N VAL A 6 -39.03 -15.14 18.86
CA VAL A 6 -37.55 -15.23 18.88
C VAL A 6 -36.89 -13.87 18.57
N LEU A 7 -37.42 -12.78 19.13
CA LEU A 7 -36.79 -11.46 19.08
C LEU A 7 -36.90 -10.75 20.45
N SER A 8 -36.27 -11.31 21.48
CA SER A 8 -35.99 -10.59 22.72
C SER A 8 -34.61 -10.98 23.26
N SER A 9 -33.89 -9.97 23.75
CA SER A 9 -32.49 -9.92 24.27
C SER A 9 -31.42 -9.74 23.18
N ASP A 10 -30.62 -8.67 23.11
CA ASP A 10 -30.46 -7.46 23.91
C ASP A 10 -29.95 -6.35 22.96
N CYS A 11 -30.72 -5.29 22.78
CA CYS A 11 -30.23 -4.03 22.22
C CYS A 11 -29.87 -3.13 23.40
N VAL A 12 -28.60 -2.76 23.52
CA VAL A 12 -28.15 -1.76 24.49
C VAL A 12 -28.37 -0.38 23.84
N ASP A 13 -29.41 0.31 24.28
CA ASP A 13 -29.73 1.67 23.86
C ASP A 13 -28.72 2.65 24.46
N PHE A 14 -27.92 3.30 23.61
CA PHE A 14 -27.10 4.44 23.99
C PHE A 14 -27.95 5.71 23.92
N SER A 15 -28.55 6.08 25.05
CA SER A 15 -29.24 7.36 25.22
C SER A 15 -28.30 8.37 25.90
N PHE A 16 -28.05 9.50 25.25
CA PHE A 16 -27.27 10.62 25.80
C PHE A 16 -28.23 11.55 26.55
N ASP A 17 -28.29 11.44 27.88
CA ASP A 17 -29.07 12.36 28.72
C ASP A 17 -28.15 13.37 29.42
N TYR A 18 -28.47 14.63 29.23
CA TYR A 18 -27.68 15.81 29.56
C TYR A 18 -28.14 16.32 30.92
N ARG A 19 -27.45 15.99 32.03
CA ARG A 19 -27.54 16.76 33.30
C ARG A 19 -26.52 16.34 34.38
N GLN A 20 -25.64 17.31 34.67
CA GLN A 20 -24.98 17.66 35.94
C GLN A 20 -23.53 17.21 36.23
N PRO A 21 -22.74 18.09 36.91
CA PRO A 21 -21.35 18.36 36.52
C PRO A 21 -20.32 17.83 37.52
N PHE A 22 -19.20 17.32 37.01
CA PHE A 22 -17.96 17.21 37.79
C PHE A 22 -17.14 18.48 37.56
N ALA A 23 -16.96 19.26 38.62
CA ALA A 23 -16.14 20.46 38.61
C ALA A 23 -14.66 20.07 38.69
N VAL A 24 -13.91 20.32 37.61
CA VAL A 24 -12.45 20.40 37.64
C VAL A 24 -12.09 21.86 37.42
N GLY A 25 -11.67 22.53 38.49
CA GLY A 25 -11.15 23.89 38.41
C GLY A 25 -9.67 23.85 38.02
N CYS A 26 -9.35 24.33 36.81
CA CYS A 26 -7.98 24.69 36.44
C CYS A 26 -7.80 26.19 36.66
N GLY A 27 -7.09 26.57 37.73
CA GLY A 27 -6.39 27.85 37.77
C GLY A 27 -5.18 27.81 36.83
N PRO A 28 -4.76 28.94 36.22
CA PRO A 28 -3.65 28.93 35.30
C PRO A 28 -2.33 28.77 36.09
N GLY A 29 -1.56 27.72 35.79
CA GLY A 29 -0.13 27.67 36.15
C GLY A 29 0.34 26.51 37.03
N GLN A 30 -0.15 25.28 36.87
CA GLN A 30 0.51 24.10 37.47
C GLN A 30 0.60 22.94 36.47
N SER A 31 1.83 22.61 36.07
CA SER A 31 2.19 21.41 35.31
C SER A 31 3.02 20.49 36.20
N GLY A 32 2.38 19.53 36.84
CA GLY A 32 3.07 18.52 37.66
C GLY A 32 2.09 17.52 38.26
N VAL A 33 2.43 16.24 38.18
CA VAL A 33 1.84 15.20 39.02
C VAL A 33 2.89 14.94 40.10
N ASP A 34 2.68 15.49 41.28
CA ASP A 34 3.60 15.31 42.40
C ASP A 34 3.36 13.95 43.06
N LEU A 35 4.32 13.04 42.94
CA LEU A 35 4.43 11.89 43.84
C LEU A 35 5.40 12.30 44.96
N GLU A 36 4.87 12.54 46.16
CA GLU A 36 5.70 12.87 47.31
C GLU A 36 6.62 11.70 47.70
N ALA A 37 7.93 11.97 47.72
CA ALA A 37 8.92 11.16 48.43
C ALA A 37 9.67 12.05 49.42
N ALA A 38 9.98 11.49 50.59
CA ALA A 38 10.53 12.14 51.79
C ALA A 38 11.80 13.00 51.54
N PRO A 39 12.08 13.98 52.42
CA PRO A 39 13.03 15.06 52.11
C PRO A 39 14.47 14.63 52.30
N GLY A 40 15.28 14.83 51.25
CA GLY A 40 16.74 14.88 51.37
C GLY A 40 17.51 13.84 50.56
N ASP A 41 17.42 13.89 49.23
CA ASP A 41 18.60 13.94 48.34
C ASP A 41 18.10 14.19 46.91
N SER A 42 18.52 15.29 46.27
CA SER A 42 18.00 15.66 44.94
C SER A 42 19.05 15.47 43.85
N LEU A 43 19.31 14.22 43.48
CA LEU A 43 19.94 13.92 42.19
C LEU A 43 18.87 13.98 41.09
N LYS A 44 18.75 15.15 40.45
CA LYS A 44 17.91 15.35 39.26
C LYS A 44 18.50 14.57 38.08
N PHE A 45 18.01 13.36 37.85
CA PHE A 45 18.19 12.67 36.58
C PHE A 45 17.25 13.33 35.54
N SER A 46 17.74 14.36 34.86
CA SER A 46 17.01 14.95 33.72
C SER A 46 17.29 14.08 32.50
N VAL A 47 16.37 13.16 32.20
CA VAL A 47 16.28 12.61 30.84
C VAL A 47 15.77 13.74 29.96
N LYS A 48 16.65 14.33 29.15
CA LYS A 48 16.24 15.23 28.07
C LYS A 48 15.44 14.41 27.06
N ASN A 49 14.13 14.36 27.25
CA ASN A 49 13.22 13.92 26.21
C ASN A 49 13.22 15.04 25.15
N SER A 50 13.82 14.82 23.99
CA SER A 50 13.86 15.79 22.89
C SER A 50 12.48 16.06 22.26
N LEU A 51 11.41 15.58 22.88
CA LEU A 51 10.02 15.71 22.45
C LEU A 51 9.29 16.91 23.07
N LEU A 52 9.93 17.68 23.96
CA LEU A 52 9.28 18.78 24.69
C LEU A 52 10.06 20.11 24.64
N THR A 53 10.73 20.40 23.53
CA THR A 53 11.24 21.75 23.26
C THR A 53 10.36 22.45 22.24
N GLY A 54 9.49 23.34 22.73
CA GLY A 54 8.93 24.49 22.02
C GLY A 54 7.91 24.19 20.92
N ASP A 55 6.64 24.01 21.30
CA ASP A 55 5.52 24.20 20.38
C ASP A 55 5.22 25.72 20.28
N GLU A 56 5.93 26.43 19.40
CA GLU A 56 5.58 27.82 18.99
C GLU A 56 5.26 27.96 17.49
N ASP A 57 5.15 26.87 16.73
CA ASP A 57 4.67 26.92 15.35
C ASP A 57 3.49 25.96 15.18
N GLY A 58 2.34 26.49 14.74
CA GLY A 58 1.11 25.74 14.42
C GLY A 58 1.24 24.84 13.20
N VAL A 59 2.29 24.01 13.17
CA VAL A 59 2.52 23.00 12.15
C VAL A 59 1.69 21.79 12.54
N GLU A 60 0.62 21.52 11.78
CA GLU A 60 0.02 20.18 11.71
C GLU A 60 1.18 19.17 11.62
N ARG A 61 1.39 18.37 12.67
CA ARG A 61 2.38 17.29 12.63
C ARG A 61 1.89 16.26 11.63
N LYS A 62 2.19 16.48 10.35
CA LYS A 62 1.97 15.52 9.28
C LYS A 62 2.77 14.29 9.66
N ILE A 63 2.08 13.17 9.85
CA ILE A 63 2.73 11.87 9.94
C ILE A 63 3.48 11.70 8.62
N GLU A 64 4.80 11.86 8.65
CA GLU A 64 5.63 11.59 7.49
C GLU A 64 5.64 10.08 7.29
N PHE A 65 4.81 9.62 6.36
CA PHE A 65 4.79 8.23 6.03
C PHE A 65 6.01 7.87 5.17
N LEU A 66 7.07 7.40 5.85
CA LEU A 66 8.23 6.80 5.20
C LEU A 66 7.84 5.41 4.70
N HIS A 67 7.30 5.37 3.48
CA HIS A 67 6.90 4.14 2.82
C HIS A 67 8.07 3.56 2.01
N GLY A 68 8.62 2.48 2.52
CA GLY A 68 9.59 1.64 1.83
C GLY A 68 8.97 0.62 0.92
N THR A 69 9.10 0.76 -0.40
CA THR A 69 8.51 -0.19 -1.34
C THR A 69 9.12 -0.08 -2.72
N THR A 70 9.23 -1.20 -3.43
CA THR A 70 9.42 -1.19 -4.88
C THR A 70 8.39 -2.08 -5.54
N THR A 71 7.54 -1.46 -6.36
CA THR A 71 6.61 -2.16 -7.25
C THR A 71 6.95 -1.79 -8.68
N LEU A 72 6.84 -2.76 -9.57
CA LEU A 72 7.13 -2.62 -10.99
C LEU A 72 6.04 -3.36 -11.77
N ALA A 73 5.55 -2.74 -12.84
CA ALA A 73 4.73 -3.41 -13.83
C ALA A 73 5.10 -2.96 -15.24
N PHE A 74 5.17 -3.90 -16.18
CA PHE A 74 5.41 -3.58 -17.58
C PHE A 74 4.67 -4.50 -18.52
N LYS A 75 4.27 -3.94 -19.66
CA LYS A 75 3.60 -4.61 -20.76
C LYS A 75 4.60 -5.19 -21.74
N PHE A 76 4.26 -6.35 -22.29
CA PHE A 76 4.98 -7.01 -23.38
C PHE A 76 4.00 -7.82 -24.24
N GLN A 77 4.48 -8.48 -25.31
CA GLN A 77 3.62 -9.19 -26.27
C GLN A 77 2.66 -10.21 -25.63
N HIS A 78 3.10 -10.91 -24.59
CA HIS A 78 2.29 -11.95 -23.93
C HIS A 78 1.58 -11.46 -22.66
N GLY A 79 1.51 -10.15 -22.43
CA GLY A 79 0.67 -9.56 -21.39
C GLY A 79 1.39 -8.55 -20.49
N VAL A 80 1.22 -8.69 -19.18
CA VAL A 80 1.81 -7.78 -18.19
C VAL A 80 2.57 -8.59 -17.15
N ILE A 81 3.80 -8.22 -16.87
CA ILE A 81 4.53 -8.71 -15.69
C ILE A 81 4.35 -7.70 -14.57
N VAL A 82 4.01 -8.20 -13.38
CA VAL A 82 3.96 -7.41 -12.14
C VAL A 82 4.95 -8.04 -11.17
N ALA A 83 5.92 -7.25 -10.73
CA ALA A 83 6.97 -7.67 -9.80
C ALA A 83 7.01 -6.71 -8.61
N VAL A 84 7.04 -7.24 -7.39
CA VAL A 84 7.03 -6.43 -6.17
C VAL A 84 7.94 -7.04 -5.10
N ASP A 85 8.48 -6.19 -4.23
CA ASP A 85 9.10 -6.62 -2.98
C ASP A 85 8.04 -6.90 -1.89
N SER A 86 8.46 -7.35 -0.70
CA SER A 86 7.54 -7.72 0.40
C SER A 86 7.89 -7.11 1.75
N ARG A 87 8.88 -6.21 1.83
CA ARG A 87 9.26 -5.51 3.05
C ARG A 87 8.28 -4.38 3.38
N ALA A 88 7.87 -4.27 4.64
CA ALA A 88 7.15 -3.12 5.16
C ALA A 88 7.89 -2.55 6.37
N THR A 89 8.03 -1.24 6.40
CA THR A 89 8.79 -0.50 7.42
C THR A 89 7.89 0.45 8.18
N ALA A 90 8.17 0.64 9.46
CA ALA A 90 7.60 1.67 10.32
C ALA A 90 8.74 2.63 10.71
N GLY A 91 9.05 3.57 9.81
CA GLY A 91 10.26 4.39 9.92
C GLY A 91 11.52 3.56 9.67
N SER A 92 12.46 3.58 10.62
CA SER A 92 13.70 2.78 10.54
C SER A 92 13.53 1.32 10.95
N TYR A 93 12.39 0.96 11.55
CA TYR A 93 12.12 -0.40 12.00
C TYR A 93 11.44 -1.22 10.89
N ILE A 94 11.95 -2.42 10.60
CA ILE A 94 11.31 -3.34 9.67
C ILE A 94 10.17 -4.06 10.39
N ALA A 95 8.93 -3.69 10.06
CA ALA A 95 7.73 -4.26 10.68
C ALA A 95 7.44 -5.68 10.16
N SER A 96 7.63 -5.92 8.87
CA SER A 96 7.45 -7.24 8.26
C SER A 96 8.28 -7.38 7.00
N GLN A 97 8.63 -8.62 6.66
CA GLN A 97 9.33 -8.98 5.42
C GLN A 97 8.47 -9.80 4.46
N THR A 98 7.19 -10.05 4.78
CA THR A 98 6.31 -10.97 4.04
C THR A 98 4.99 -10.34 3.61
N VAL A 99 4.94 -9.01 3.50
CA VAL A 99 3.74 -8.28 3.08
C VAL A 99 3.44 -8.56 1.61
N LYS A 100 2.18 -8.90 1.32
CA LYS A 100 1.68 -9.06 -0.04
C LYS A 100 1.34 -7.71 -0.63
N LYS A 101 2.23 -7.17 -1.47
CA LYS A 101 2.05 -5.88 -2.14
C LYS A 101 1.34 -5.95 -3.48
N VAL A 102 1.04 -7.15 -3.97
CA VAL A 102 0.07 -7.32 -5.06
C VAL A 102 -1.26 -7.70 -4.43
N ILE A 103 -2.29 -6.91 -4.72
CA ILE A 103 -3.65 -7.16 -4.28
C ILE A 103 -4.42 -7.78 -5.45
N GLU A 104 -4.99 -8.94 -5.17
CA GLU A 104 -5.80 -9.69 -6.12
C GLU A 104 -7.21 -9.09 -6.14
N ILE A 105 -7.44 -8.09 -7.01
CA ILE A 105 -8.73 -7.39 -7.10
C ILE A 105 -9.81 -8.36 -7.57
N ASN A 106 -9.54 -9.06 -8.67
CA ASN A 106 -10.40 -10.07 -9.29
C ASN A 106 -9.51 -11.13 -9.97
N PRO A 107 -10.04 -12.28 -10.43
CA PRO A 107 -9.26 -13.27 -11.18
C PRO A 107 -8.61 -12.77 -12.49
N TYR A 108 -8.92 -11.54 -12.92
CA TYR A 108 -8.42 -10.91 -14.15
C TYR A 108 -7.85 -9.49 -13.95
N LEU A 109 -7.86 -8.95 -12.73
CA LEU A 109 -7.30 -7.64 -12.39
C LEU A 109 -6.36 -7.76 -11.19
N LEU A 110 -5.19 -7.15 -11.30
CA LEU A 110 -4.24 -7.00 -10.21
C LEU A 110 -4.07 -5.51 -9.88
N GLY A 111 -3.93 -5.21 -8.60
CA GLY A 111 -3.53 -3.91 -8.07
C GLY A 111 -2.21 -4.01 -7.33
N THR A 112 -1.50 -2.89 -7.19
CA THR A 112 -0.22 -2.85 -6.46
C THR A 112 -0.28 -1.86 -5.31
N MET A 113 0.28 -2.25 -4.19
CA MET A 113 0.34 -1.44 -2.99
C MET A 113 1.67 -0.66 -2.95
N ALA A 114 1.60 0.66 -3.15
CA ALA A 114 2.67 1.58 -2.80
C ALA A 114 2.09 2.87 -2.18
N GLY A 115 2.76 3.39 -1.14
CA GLY A 115 2.20 4.39 -0.24
C GLY A 115 1.57 3.75 0.99
N GLY A 116 0.48 4.31 1.47
CA GLY A 116 -0.27 3.84 2.62
C GLY A 116 -0.79 2.42 2.41
N ALA A 117 -0.26 1.46 3.18
CA ALA A 117 -0.66 0.06 3.06
C ALA A 117 -2.16 -0.14 3.32
N ALA A 118 -2.71 0.59 4.29
CA ALA A 118 -4.14 0.57 4.61
C ALA A 118 -4.98 1.20 3.50
N ASP A 119 -4.56 2.35 2.97
CA ASP A 119 -5.25 3.06 1.90
C ASP A 119 -5.38 2.19 0.66
N CYS A 120 -4.26 1.64 0.16
CA CYS A 120 -4.26 0.77 -1.01
C CYS A 120 -5.16 -0.45 -0.79
N SER A 121 -5.00 -1.14 0.35
CA SER A 121 -5.78 -2.34 0.68
C SER A 121 -7.27 -2.07 0.72
N PHE A 122 -7.68 -0.95 1.30
CA PHE A 122 -9.08 -0.59 1.44
C PHE A 122 -9.70 -0.18 0.11
N TRP A 123 -9.07 0.75 -0.62
CA TRP A 123 -9.61 1.29 -1.86
C TRP A 123 -9.64 0.26 -3.00
N GLU A 124 -8.64 -0.61 -3.08
CA GLU A 124 -8.63 -1.68 -4.09
C GLU A 124 -9.65 -2.78 -3.76
N ARG A 125 -9.88 -3.09 -2.49
CA ARG A 125 -10.98 -3.99 -2.08
C ARG A 125 -12.35 -3.37 -2.37
N LEU A 126 -12.51 -2.06 -2.19
CA LEU A 126 -13.74 -1.36 -2.57
C LEU A 126 -13.92 -1.36 -4.10
N LEU A 127 -12.84 -1.20 -4.86
CA LEU A 127 -12.84 -1.33 -6.31
C LEU A 127 -13.28 -2.74 -6.74
N ALA A 128 -12.76 -3.80 -6.11
CA ALA A 128 -13.17 -5.17 -6.38
C ALA A 128 -14.70 -5.35 -6.25
N ARG A 129 -15.28 -4.82 -5.16
CA ARG A 129 -16.73 -4.81 -4.96
C ARG A 129 -17.46 -4.09 -6.10
N GLN A 130 -16.99 -2.90 -6.50
CA GLN A 130 -17.63 -2.12 -7.56
C GLN A 130 -17.53 -2.83 -8.93
N CYS A 131 -16.39 -3.42 -9.24
CA CYS A 131 -16.16 -4.24 -10.43
C CYS A 131 -17.12 -5.44 -10.46
N ARG A 132 -17.33 -6.11 -9.31
CA ARG A 132 -18.26 -7.23 -9.23
C ARG A 132 -19.71 -6.83 -9.44
N ILE A 133 -20.14 -5.68 -8.90
CA ILE A 133 -21.49 -5.15 -9.14
C ILE A 133 -21.69 -4.80 -10.61
N TYR A 134 -20.68 -4.19 -11.24
CA TYR A 134 -20.70 -3.89 -12.68
C TYR A 134 -20.89 -5.16 -13.52
N GLU A 135 -20.14 -6.22 -13.20
CA GLU A 135 -20.22 -7.50 -13.91
C GLU A 135 -21.61 -8.12 -13.81
N LEU A 136 -22.23 -8.11 -12.62
CA LEU A 136 -23.56 -8.68 -12.42
C LEU A 136 -24.66 -7.89 -13.15
N ARG A 137 -24.54 -6.57 -13.23
CA ARG A 137 -25.53 -5.70 -13.90
C ARG A 137 -25.46 -5.81 -15.42
N ASN A 138 -24.25 -5.81 -15.98
CA ASN A 138 -24.04 -5.76 -17.43
C ASN A 138 -23.83 -7.16 -18.04
N LYS A 139 -23.65 -8.20 -17.22
CA LYS A 139 -23.25 -9.56 -17.65
C LYS A 139 -21.97 -9.56 -18.47
N GLU A 140 -21.09 -8.59 -18.21
CA GLU A 140 -19.82 -8.40 -18.91
C GLU A 140 -18.75 -7.95 -17.92
N ARG A 141 -17.51 -8.45 -18.09
CA ARG A 141 -16.36 -8.02 -17.29
C ARG A 141 -16.05 -6.54 -17.53
N ILE A 142 -15.63 -5.85 -16.48
CA ILE A 142 -15.21 -4.45 -16.58
C ILE A 142 -13.88 -4.33 -17.32
N SER A 143 -13.72 -3.30 -18.16
CA SER A 143 -12.44 -2.98 -18.77
C SER A 143 -11.43 -2.45 -17.74
N VAL A 144 -10.15 -2.70 -17.96
CA VAL A 144 -9.06 -2.16 -17.12
C VAL A 144 -9.12 -0.63 -17.08
N ALA A 145 -9.46 0.00 -18.22
CA ALA A 145 -9.61 1.43 -18.34
C ALA A 145 -10.77 1.98 -17.47
N ALA A 146 -11.90 1.28 -17.42
CA ALA A 146 -13.04 1.69 -16.59
C ALA A 146 -12.75 1.46 -15.11
N ALA A 147 -12.14 0.32 -14.74
CA ALA A 147 -11.75 0.03 -13.36
C ALA A 147 -10.78 1.11 -12.81
N SER A 148 -9.73 1.46 -13.56
CA SER A 148 -8.78 2.50 -13.15
C SER A 148 -9.44 3.88 -13.04
N LYS A 149 -10.41 4.20 -13.91
CA LYS A 149 -11.15 5.48 -13.84
C LYS A 149 -12.09 5.54 -12.63
N LEU A 150 -12.74 4.44 -12.28
CA LEU A 150 -13.56 4.35 -11.07
C LEU A 150 -12.71 4.58 -9.83
N LEU A 151 -11.54 3.94 -9.75
CA LEU A 151 -10.62 4.13 -8.63
C LEU A 151 -10.16 5.59 -8.50
N ALA A 152 -9.69 6.19 -9.61
CA ALA A 152 -9.27 7.59 -9.62
C ALA A 152 -10.40 8.53 -9.17
N ASN A 153 -11.64 8.29 -9.62
CA ASN A 153 -12.78 9.11 -9.22
C ASN A 153 -13.15 8.95 -7.74
N MET A 154 -13.04 7.74 -7.16
CA MET A 154 -13.27 7.52 -5.73
C MET A 154 -12.23 8.25 -4.88
N VAL A 155 -10.95 8.10 -5.24
CA VAL A 155 -9.84 8.67 -4.47
C VAL A 155 -9.78 10.19 -4.59
N TYR A 156 -10.11 10.75 -5.76
CA TYR A 156 -10.12 12.19 -5.97
C TYR A 156 -11.11 12.93 -5.05
N GLN A 157 -12.17 12.28 -4.58
CA GLN A 157 -13.11 12.88 -3.61
C GLN A 157 -12.46 13.20 -2.26
N TYR A 158 -11.34 12.55 -1.96
CA TYR A 158 -10.58 12.71 -0.73
C TYR A 158 -9.26 13.46 -0.95
N LYS A 159 -9.13 14.16 -2.09
CA LYS A 159 -7.95 14.96 -2.41
C LYS A 159 -7.70 16.00 -1.31
N GLY A 160 -6.46 16.07 -0.82
CA GLY A 160 -6.05 16.97 0.25
C GLY A 160 -6.38 16.49 1.67
N MET A 161 -7.00 15.32 1.84
CA MET A 161 -7.32 14.75 3.16
C MET A 161 -6.23 13.79 3.70
N GLY A 162 -5.04 13.80 3.09
CA GLY A 162 -3.90 13.01 3.56
C GLY A 162 -3.86 11.54 3.12
N LEU A 163 -4.60 11.15 2.08
CA LEU A 163 -4.46 9.82 1.46
C LEU A 163 -3.09 9.66 0.80
N SER A 164 -2.46 8.50 0.98
CA SER A 164 -1.21 8.15 0.32
C SER A 164 -1.40 6.86 -0.47
N MET A 165 -1.55 6.97 -1.78
CA MET A 165 -1.75 5.80 -2.63
C MET A 165 -1.07 6.03 -3.98
N GLY A 166 -0.28 5.07 -4.43
CA GLY A 166 0.26 4.99 -5.79
C GLY A 166 0.13 3.55 -6.26
N THR A 167 -0.97 3.23 -6.94
CA THR A 167 -1.28 1.87 -7.37
C THR A 167 -1.28 1.73 -8.88
N MET A 168 -0.86 0.57 -9.35
CA MET A 168 -0.94 0.18 -10.75
C MET A 168 -2.07 -0.82 -10.92
N VAL A 169 -3.04 -0.48 -11.76
CA VAL A 169 -4.14 -1.38 -12.14
C VAL A 169 -3.74 -2.10 -13.41
N CYS A 170 -3.50 -3.40 -13.28
CA CYS A 170 -3.04 -4.29 -14.34
C CYS A 170 -4.15 -5.27 -14.71
N GLY A 171 -4.31 -5.56 -15.99
CA GLY A 171 -5.28 -6.55 -16.45
C GLY A 171 -5.22 -6.80 -17.95
N TRP A 172 -6.04 -7.73 -18.42
CA TRP A 172 -6.24 -7.96 -19.84
C TRP A 172 -7.66 -7.57 -20.24
N ASP A 173 -7.78 -6.66 -21.21
CA ASP A 173 -9.04 -6.14 -21.73
C ASP A 173 -9.31 -6.66 -23.16
N LYS A 174 -10.49 -6.36 -23.70
CA LYS A 174 -10.84 -6.62 -25.11
C LYS A 174 -9.85 -5.98 -26.10
N ARG A 175 -9.15 -4.92 -25.69
CA ARG A 175 -8.12 -4.21 -26.47
C ARG A 175 -6.70 -4.78 -26.27
N GLY A 176 -6.55 -5.85 -25.49
CA GLY A 176 -5.26 -6.43 -25.12
C GLY A 176 -4.82 -6.04 -23.70
N PRO A 177 -3.52 -6.16 -23.38
CA PRO A 177 -3.01 -5.87 -22.05
C PRO A 177 -3.15 -4.39 -21.69
N GLY A 178 -3.70 -4.12 -20.51
CA GLY A 178 -3.91 -2.79 -19.96
C GLY A 178 -3.10 -2.57 -18.70
N LEU A 179 -2.42 -1.43 -18.64
CA LEU A 179 -1.63 -1.00 -17.49
C LEU A 179 -1.89 0.49 -17.23
N TYR A 180 -2.37 0.79 -16.03
CA TYR A 180 -2.70 2.16 -15.61
C TYR A 180 -2.09 2.46 -14.26
N TYR A 181 -1.45 3.61 -14.14
CA TYR A 181 -1.04 4.18 -12.87
C TYR A 181 -2.13 5.12 -12.34
N VAL A 182 -2.46 4.98 -11.05
CA VAL A 182 -3.42 5.83 -10.32
C VAL A 182 -2.81 6.27 -9.00
N ASP A 183 -2.90 7.56 -8.69
CA ASP A 183 -2.40 8.11 -7.42
C ASP A 183 -3.47 8.82 -6.59
N SER A 184 -3.09 9.20 -5.37
CA SER A 184 -3.93 9.96 -4.44
C SER A 184 -4.19 11.41 -4.87
N GLU A 185 -3.42 11.95 -5.81
CA GLU A 185 -3.63 13.30 -6.36
C GLU A 185 -4.69 13.34 -7.47
N GLY A 186 -5.16 12.17 -7.90
CA GLY A 186 -6.15 11.98 -8.96
C GLY A 186 -5.54 11.80 -10.35
N ASN A 187 -4.22 11.63 -10.45
CA ASN A 187 -3.58 11.31 -11.71
C ASN A 187 -4.00 9.90 -12.13
N ARG A 188 -4.25 9.77 -13.42
CA ARG A 188 -4.54 8.49 -14.07
C ARG A 188 -3.86 8.46 -15.41
N VAL A 189 -2.80 7.67 -15.53
CA VAL A 189 -1.96 7.61 -16.72
C VAL A 189 -1.93 6.19 -17.25
N CYS A 190 -2.09 6.04 -18.56
CA CYS A 190 -1.86 4.78 -19.27
C CYS A 190 -0.41 4.74 -19.74
N GLY A 191 0.25 3.60 -19.62
CA GLY A 191 1.64 3.44 -20.05
C GLY A 191 2.03 1.97 -20.19
N ASP A 192 3.22 1.74 -20.73
CA ASP A 192 3.75 0.40 -20.94
C ASP A 192 4.70 -0.06 -19.84
N LEU A 193 5.20 0.86 -19.02
CA LEU A 193 6.13 0.60 -17.93
C LEU A 193 5.85 1.59 -16.80
N PHE A 194 5.74 1.08 -15.58
CA PHE A 194 5.70 1.90 -14.37
C PHE A 194 6.46 1.20 -13.26
N ALA A 195 7.26 1.96 -12.52
CA ALA A 195 7.79 1.58 -11.22
C ALA A 195 7.37 2.63 -10.19
N VAL A 196 6.90 2.17 -9.03
CA VAL A 196 6.34 3.02 -7.97
C VAL A 196 6.91 2.61 -6.62
N GLY A 197 7.25 3.60 -5.80
CA GLY A 197 7.80 3.46 -4.45
C GLY A 197 9.24 3.99 -4.32
N SER A 198 9.83 3.85 -3.14
CA SER A 198 11.17 4.36 -2.80
C SER A 198 12.28 3.83 -3.71
N GLY A 199 12.23 2.56 -4.10
CA GLY A 199 13.24 1.95 -4.98
C GLY A 199 12.89 1.97 -6.47
N SER A 200 11.83 2.69 -6.87
CA SER A 200 11.37 2.78 -8.26
C SER A 200 12.45 3.22 -9.24
N MET A 201 13.27 4.21 -8.88
CA MET A 201 14.35 4.72 -9.74
C MET A 201 15.40 3.66 -10.06
N TYR A 202 15.72 2.78 -9.10
CA TYR A 202 16.65 1.67 -9.33
C TYR A 202 16.05 0.60 -10.24
N ALA A 203 14.73 0.35 -10.12
CA ALA A 203 14.03 -0.59 -10.98
C ALA A 203 13.99 -0.11 -12.43
N TYR A 204 13.70 1.18 -12.68
CA TYR A 204 13.71 1.75 -14.03
C TYR A 204 15.03 1.50 -14.76
N GLY A 205 16.17 1.79 -14.11
CA GLY A 205 17.48 1.63 -14.74
C GLY A 205 17.77 0.21 -15.25
N VAL A 206 17.23 -0.82 -14.60
CA VAL A 206 17.38 -2.21 -15.04
C VAL A 206 16.39 -2.54 -16.17
N VAL A 207 15.12 -2.17 -15.99
CA VAL A 207 14.07 -2.54 -16.95
C VAL A 207 14.25 -1.82 -18.28
N ASP A 208 14.58 -0.53 -18.26
CA ASP A 208 14.82 0.27 -19.46
C ASP A 208 15.96 -0.30 -20.32
N SER A 209 16.92 -0.99 -19.71
CA SER A 209 18.04 -1.62 -20.43
C SER A 209 17.68 -2.94 -21.14
N GLY A 210 16.59 -3.60 -20.74
CA GLY A 210 16.23 -4.93 -21.20
C GLY A 210 14.82 -5.08 -21.77
N VAL A 211 13.96 -4.07 -21.63
CA VAL A 211 12.58 -4.13 -22.10
C VAL A 211 12.53 -4.06 -23.62
N ARG A 212 11.89 -5.05 -24.23
CA ARG A 212 11.59 -5.11 -25.66
C ARG A 212 10.19 -5.69 -25.85
N ASN A 213 9.54 -5.35 -26.95
CA ASN A 213 8.20 -5.85 -27.24
C ASN A 213 8.19 -7.38 -27.41
N GLU A 214 9.23 -7.93 -28.03
CA GLU A 214 9.42 -9.35 -28.35
C GLU A 214 10.22 -10.06 -27.24
N LEU A 215 9.70 -10.06 -26.01
CA LEU A 215 10.23 -10.88 -24.91
C LEU A 215 9.47 -12.20 -24.83
N THR A 216 10.19 -13.30 -24.58
CA THR A 216 9.52 -14.52 -24.10
C THR A 216 9.00 -14.30 -22.67
N VAL A 217 8.06 -15.14 -22.23
CA VAL A 217 7.49 -15.03 -20.88
C VAL A 217 8.58 -15.23 -19.82
N GLU A 218 9.49 -16.17 -20.04
CA GLU A 218 10.60 -16.47 -19.13
C GLU A 218 11.59 -15.31 -19.04
N GLU A 219 11.96 -14.71 -20.17
CA GLU A 219 12.84 -13.55 -20.22
C GLU A 219 12.22 -12.34 -19.52
N ALA A 220 10.91 -12.09 -19.74
CA ALA A 220 10.20 -11.02 -19.07
C ALA A 220 10.12 -11.24 -17.55
N CYS A 221 9.86 -12.47 -17.11
CA CYS A 221 9.87 -12.81 -15.69
C CYS A 221 11.27 -12.62 -15.07
N GLU A 222 12.33 -13.01 -15.77
CA GLU A 222 13.71 -12.81 -15.31
C GLU A 222 14.09 -11.33 -15.25
N LEU A 223 13.67 -10.52 -16.23
CA LEU A 223 13.88 -9.07 -16.22
C LEU A 223 13.18 -8.42 -15.01
N GLY A 224 11.92 -8.76 -14.76
CA GLY A 224 11.16 -8.24 -13.60
C GLY A 224 11.79 -8.65 -12.27
N ARG A 225 12.19 -9.92 -12.13
CA ARG A 225 12.88 -10.45 -10.94
C ARG A 225 14.19 -9.70 -10.69
N ARG A 226 15.01 -9.55 -11.72
CA ARG A 226 16.32 -8.87 -11.63
C ARG A 226 16.18 -7.40 -11.30
N ALA A 227 15.18 -6.72 -11.86
CA ALA A 227 14.90 -5.32 -11.56
C ALA A 227 14.56 -5.09 -10.08
N ILE A 228 13.66 -5.90 -9.50
CA ILE A 228 13.35 -5.82 -8.08
C ILE A 228 14.56 -6.18 -7.23
N TYR A 229 15.31 -7.24 -7.59
CA TYR A 229 16.54 -7.60 -6.89
C TYR A 229 17.53 -6.43 -6.78
N GLN A 230 17.82 -5.75 -7.90
CA GLN A 230 18.74 -4.60 -7.90
C GLN A 230 18.19 -3.42 -7.09
N ALA A 231 16.88 -3.18 -7.16
CA ALA A 231 16.23 -2.17 -6.32
C ALA A 231 16.37 -2.50 -4.83
N THR A 232 16.11 -3.74 -4.42
CA THR A 232 16.26 -4.18 -3.02
C THR A 232 17.71 -4.18 -2.53
N TYR A 233 18.69 -4.31 -3.43
CA TYR A 233 20.10 -4.24 -3.08
C TYR A 233 20.55 -2.80 -2.77
N ARG A 234 19.93 -1.80 -3.40
CA ARG A 234 20.29 -0.38 -3.25
C ARG A 234 19.40 0.40 -2.29
N ASP A 235 18.09 0.15 -2.32
CA ASP A 235 17.10 0.82 -1.47
C ASP A 235 16.98 0.12 -0.12
N ALA A 236 17.26 0.84 0.97
CA ALA A 236 17.21 0.29 2.33
C ALA A 236 15.82 -0.18 2.73
N TYR A 237 14.78 0.47 2.21
CA TYR A 237 13.42 0.20 2.61
C TYR A 237 12.70 -0.86 1.76
N SER A 238 13.34 -1.33 0.68
CA SER A 238 12.85 -2.43 -0.15
C SER A 238 13.55 -3.73 0.21
N GLY A 239 12.85 -4.87 0.18
CA GLY A 239 13.48 -6.17 0.44
C GLY A 239 12.52 -7.31 0.78
N GLY A 240 13.05 -8.34 1.45
CA GLY A 240 12.32 -9.54 1.82
C GLY A 240 12.30 -10.54 0.66
N GLN A 241 11.15 -10.67 0.03
CA GLN A 241 10.88 -11.62 -1.05
C GLN A 241 10.38 -10.88 -2.29
N VAL A 242 10.72 -11.42 -3.45
CA VAL A 242 10.26 -10.94 -4.75
C VAL A 242 9.06 -11.79 -5.15
N ASN A 243 7.89 -11.15 -5.25
CA ASN A 243 6.68 -11.78 -5.77
C ASN A 243 6.50 -11.39 -7.23
N LEU A 244 6.30 -12.38 -8.10
CA LEU A 244 6.12 -12.17 -9.52
C LEU A 244 4.80 -12.76 -10.01
N TYR A 245 4.06 -11.95 -10.77
CA TYR A 245 2.78 -12.29 -11.36
C TYR A 245 2.82 -12.04 -12.86
N HIS A 246 2.16 -12.91 -13.61
CA HIS A 246 1.96 -12.77 -15.05
C HIS A 246 0.47 -12.63 -15.34
N VAL A 247 0.09 -11.51 -15.95
CA VAL A 247 -1.26 -11.26 -16.45
C VAL A 247 -1.32 -11.63 -17.92
N HIS A 248 -2.17 -12.58 -18.27
CA HIS A 248 -2.42 -13.08 -19.62
C HIS A 248 -3.92 -12.93 -19.98
N SER A 249 -4.32 -13.39 -21.16
CA SER A 249 -5.69 -13.22 -21.69
C SER A 249 -6.79 -13.85 -20.84
N GLU A 250 -6.49 -14.95 -20.14
CA GLU A 250 -7.48 -15.69 -19.35
C GLU A 250 -7.62 -15.17 -17.92
N GLY A 251 -6.60 -14.48 -17.41
CA GLY A 251 -6.52 -14.01 -16.04
C GLY A 251 -5.08 -13.70 -15.63
N TRP A 252 -4.76 -13.93 -14.36
CA TRP A 252 -3.39 -13.82 -13.87
C TRP A 252 -2.94 -15.12 -13.22
N THR A 253 -1.64 -15.38 -13.29
CA THR A 253 -0.97 -16.48 -12.58
C THR A 253 0.14 -15.93 -11.71
N ARG A 254 0.27 -16.51 -10.51
CA ARG A 254 1.40 -16.25 -9.64
C ARG A 254 2.57 -17.12 -10.11
N VAL A 255 3.63 -16.48 -10.61
CA VAL A 255 4.77 -17.17 -11.22
C VAL A 255 5.71 -17.69 -10.14
N SER A 256 6.18 -16.80 -9.25
CA SER A 256 7.09 -17.20 -8.18
C SER A 256 7.04 -16.27 -6.97
N GLN A 257 7.58 -16.79 -5.86
CA GLN A 257 7.86 -16.06 -4.62
C GLN A 257 9.26 -16.49 -4.18
N GLU A 258 10.25 -15.64 -4.42
CA GLU A 258 11.66 -15.98 -4.21
C GLU A 258 12.29 -15.04 -3.17
N ASP A 259 13.07 -15.59 -2.26
CA ASP A 259 13.81 -14.78 -1.27
C ASP A 259 14.97 -14.03 -1.94
N VAL A 260 15.11 -12.74 -1.62
CA VAL A 260 16.19 -11.88 -2.16
C VAL A 260 17.58 -12.46 -1.86
N LEU A 261 17.77 -13.14 -0.72
CA LEU A 261 19.04 -13.78 -0.39
C LEU A 261 19.38 -14.93 -1.35
N MET A 262 18.38 -15.75 -1.69
CA MET A 262 18.57 -16.85 -2.64
C MET A 262 18.84 -16.32 -4.06
N LEU A 263 18.17 -15.21 -4.43
CA LEU A 263 18.46 -14.50 -5.67
C LEU A 263 19.88 -13.93 -5.71
N HIS A 264 20.36 -13.37 -4.59
CA HIS A 264 21.72 -12.86 -4.47
C HIS A 264 22.76 -13.95 -4.75
N GLN A 265 22.59 -15.13 -4.15
CA GLN A 265 23.48 -16.27 -4.37
C GLN A 265 23.47 -16.69 -5.84
N ARG A 266 22.28 -16.84 -6.44
CA ARG A 266 22.12 -17.21 -7.86
C ARG A 266 22.79 -16.21 -8.80
N TYR A 267 22.60 -14.91 -8.59
CA TYR A 267 23.17 -13.89 -9.47
C TYR A 267 24.67 -13.69 -9.27
N LYS A 268 25.18 -13.96 -8.07
CA LYS A 268 26.62 -13.92 -7.80
C LYS A 268 27.37 -15.06 -8.48
N GLU A 269 26.76 -16.23 -8.64
CA GLU A 269 27.36 -17.36 -9.37
C GLU A 269 27.36 -17.17 -10.90
N GLN A 270 26.47 -16.32 -11.41
CA GLN A 270 26.35 -16.02 -12.85
C GLN A 270 27.23 -14.86 -13.32
N ALA A 271 27.82 -14.11 -12.40
CA ALA A 271 28.65 -12.93 -12.65
C ALA A 271 30.14 -13.30 -12.65
#